data_AF-A0A0W0ST65-F1
#
_entry.id   AF-A0A0W0ST65-F1
#
_cell.length_a   1.000
_cell.length_b   1.000
_cell.length_c   1.000
_cell.angle_alpha   90.00
_cell.angle_beta   90.00
_cell.angle_gamma   90.00
#
_symmetry.space_group_name_H-M   'P 1'
#
loop_
_entity.id
_entity.type
_entity.pdbx_description
1 polymer ?
#
loop_
_entity_poly.entity_id
_entity_poly.type
_entity_poly.pdbx_seq_one_letter_code
_entity_poly.pdbx_strand_id
1 'polypeptide(L)' 'MNRLMSCIPLVLFFLSAQAAEPSLGQIETQQNDQELCVQQRVKNCIDVCEKSDDDNCKQICEQNAKNECRQAGE' A
#
# COMPACT_ATOMS: atom_id res chain seq x y z
N MET A 1 -0.08 -18.54 44.64
CA MET A 1 -0.46 -17.26 44.01
C MET A 1 0.77 -16.70 43.31
N ASN A 2 0.74 -16.74 41.98
CA ASN A 2 1.88 -16.51 41.09
C ASN A 2 2.52 -15.13 41.29
N ARG A 3 3.69 -15.10 41.94
CA ARG A 3 4.55 -13.91 42.03
C ARG A 3 5.23 -13.55 40.69
N LEU A 4 5.10 -14.42 39.68
CA LEU A 4 5.67 -14.24 38.34
C LEU A 4 4.92 -13.21 37.48
N MET A 5 3.73 -12.76 37.91
CA MET A 5 2.86 -11.92 37.08
C MET A 5 3.26 -10.44 37.05
N SER A 6 4.23 -10.02 37.88
CA SER A 6 4.65 -8.62 38.00
C SER A 6 5.86 -8.23 37.13
N CYS A 7 6.52 -9.18 36.46
CA CYS A 7 7.73 -8.92 35.66
C CYS A 7 7.45 -8.64 34.17
N ILE A 8 6.21 -8.82 33.73
CA ILE A 8 5.79 -8.68 32.32
C ILE A 8 5.95 -7.24 31.76
N PRO A 9 5.71 -6.14 32.50
CA PRO A 9 5.79 -4.81 31.89
C PRO A 9 7.22 -4.33 31.61
N LEU A 10 8.27 -4.97 32.16
CA LEU A 10 9.66 -4.55 31.96
C LEU A 10 10.27 -5.06 30.65
N VAL A 11 9.74 -6.15 30.08
CA VAL A 11 10.33 -6.82 28.90
C VAL A 11 9.99 -6.09 27.60
N LEU A 12 8.86 -5.36 27.55
CA LEU A 12 8.39 -4.68 26.33
C LEU A 12 9.20 -3.42 25.98
N PHE A 13 9.99 -2.85 26.91
CA PHE A 13 10.81 -1.67 26.65
C PHE A 13 12.07 -1.94 25.82
N PHE A 14 12.48 -3.21 25.67
CA PHE A 14 13.69 -3.57 24.92
C PHE A 14 13.43 -3.86 23.43
N LEU A 15 12.17 -3.79 22.98
CA LEU A 15 11.79 -3.99 21.58
C LEU A 15 11.71 -2.66 20.83
N SER A 16 12.80 -1.88 20.80
CA SER A 16 12.91 -0.79 19.83
C SER A 16 13.09 -1.39 18.45
N ALA A 17 11.98 -1.62 17.75
CA ALA A 17 11.99 -1.95 16.32
C ALA A 17 12.63 -0.78 15.58
N GLN A 18 13.84 -0.99 15.07
CA GLN A 18 14.52 0.01 14.26
C GLN A 18 13.88 -0.02 12.87
N ALA A 19 13.15 1.04 12.51
CA ALA A 19 12.72 1.23 11.13
C ALA A 19 13.97 1.47 10.29
N ALA A 20 14.41 0.46 9.55
CA ALA A 20 15.50 0.60 8.61
C ALA A 20 15.06 1.52 7.47
N GLU A 21 15.90 2.50 7.12
CA GLU A 21 15.66 3.31 5.94
C GLU A 21 15.71 2.41 4.68
N PRO A 22 14.75 2.55 3.74
CA PRO A 22 14.77 1.80 2.50
C PRO A 22 15.98 2.21 1.66
N SER A 23 16.66 1.24 1.07
CA SER A 23 17.71 1.49 0.09
C SER A 23 17.14 2.07 -1.21
N LEU A 24 17.96 2.75 -2.01
CA LEU A 24 17.53 3.30 -3.31
C LEU A 24 16.90 2.24 -4.22
N GLY A 25 17.47 1.04 -4.28
CA GLY A 25 16.89 -0.05 -5.09
C GLY A 25 15.51 -0.51 -4.60
N GLN A 26 15.24 -0.43 -3.29
CA GLN A 26 13.90 -0.71 -2.75
C GLN A 26 12.90 0.40 -3.06
N ILE A 27 13.35 1.66 -3.09
CA ILE A 27 12.53 2.80 -3.52
C ILE A 27 12.18 2.69 -5.01
N GLU A 28 13.15 2.37 -5.86
CA GLU A 28 12.92 2.16 -7.29
C GLU A 28 11.99 0.97 -7.56
N THR A 29 12.15 -0.12 -6.80
CA THR A 29 11.25 -1.29 -6.91
C THR A 29 9.83 -0.90 -6.54
N GLN A 30 9.64 -0.19 -5.41
CA GLN A 30 8.32 0.30 -5.00
C GLN A 30 7.70 1.24 -6.04
N GLN A 31 8.48 2.15 -6.65
CA GLN A 31 7.94 3.00 -7.72
C GLN A 31 7.45 2.20 -8.93
N ASN A 32 8.22 1.18 -9.34
CA ASN A 32 7.81 0.31 -10.44
C ASN A 32 6.56 -0.52 -10.09
N ASP A 33 6.50 -1.05 -8.86
CA ASP A 33 5.34 -1.82 -8.37
C ASP A 33 4.08 -0.95 -8.35
N GLN A 34 4.21 0.29 -7.86
CA GLN A 34 3.14 1.29 -7.89
C GLN A 34 2.66 1.60 -9.32
N GLU A 35 3.58 1.85 -10.25
CA GLU A 35 3.24 2.13 -11.66
C GLU A 35 2.52 0.95 -12.30
N LEU A 36 3.01 -0.27 -12.05
CA LEU A 36 2.41 -1.50 -12.56
C LEU A 36 1.00 -1.71 -11.97
N CYS A 37 0.83 -1.48 -10.67
CA CYS A 37 -0.45 -1.56 -9.99
C CYS A 37 -1.44 -0.57 -10.63
N VAL A 38 -1.06 0.70 -10.80
CA VAL A 38 -1.93 1.71 -11.41
C VAL A 38 -2.31 1.29 -12.83
N GLN A 39 -1.35 0.85 -13.64
CA GLN A 39 -1.62 0.42 -15.01
C GLN A 39 -2.61 -0.75 -15.08
N GLN A 40 -2.44 -1.77 -14.24
CA GLN A 40 -3.34 -2.93 -14.19
C GLN A 40 -4.75 -2.53 -13.75
N ARG A 41 -4.87 -1.69 -12.72
CA ARG A 41 -6.15 -1.24 -12.18
C ARG A 41 -6.91 -0.35 -13.18
N VAL A 42 -6.21 0.60 -13.81
CA VAL A 42 -6.79 1.46 -14.83
C VAL A 42 -7.28 0.63 -16.02
N LYS A 43 -6.47 -0.31 -16.51
CA LYS A 43 -6.87 -1.18 -17.62
C LYS A 43 -8.17 -1.93 -17.32
N ASN A 44 -8.24 -2.61 -16.18
CA ASN A 44 -9.44 -3.35 -15.79
C ASN A 44 -10.66 -2.45 -15.63
N CYS A 45 -10.46 -1.21 -15.16
CA CYS A 45 -11.53 -0.25 -14.97
C CYS A 45 -12.03 0.33 -16.31
N ILE A 46 -11.13 0.67 -17.24
CA ILE A 46 -11.49 1.19 -18.57
C ILE A 46 -12.27 0.17 -19.39
N ASP A 47 -11.93 -1.12 -19.31
CA ASP A 47 -12.68 -2.20 -19.97
C ASP A 47 -14.17 -2.26 -19.54
N VAL A 48 -14.48 -1.74 -18.34
CA VAL A 48 -15.85 -1.57 -17.84
C VAL A 48 -16.45 -0.25 -18.33
N CYS A 49 -15.67 0.83 -18.36
CA CYS A 49 -16.10 2.15 -18.84
C CYS A 49 -16.51 2.16 -20.32
N GLU A 50 -15.82 1.40 -21.18
CA GLU A 50 -16.18 1.30 -22.61
C GLU A 50 -17.60 0.76 -22.82
N LYS A 51 -18.19 0.12 -21.81
CA LYS A 51 -19.57 -0.38 -21.83
C LYS A 51 -20.58 0.62 -21.27
N SER A 52 -20.14 1.69 -20.62
CA SER A 52 -21.02 2.58 -19.85
C SER A 52 -21.26 3.97 -20.47
N ASP A 53 -20.67 4.27 -21.63
CA ASP A 53 -20.80 5.56 -22.36
C ASP A 53 -20.56 6.80 -21.47
N ASP A 54 -19.70 6.66 -20.46
CA ASP A 54 -19.37 7.69 -19.48
C ASP A 54 -17.98 8.24 -19.74
N ASP A 55 -17.91 9.47 -20.27
CA ASP A 55 -16.68 10.19 -20.59
C ASP A 55 -15.79 10.46 -19.36
N ASN A 56 -16.38 10.53 -18.17
CA ASN A 56 -15.64 10.77 -16.92
C ASN A 56 -15.10 9.48 -16.29
N CYS A 57 -15.58 8.33 -16.76
CA CYS A 57 -15.23 7.04 -16.16
C CYS A 57 -13.72 6.78 -16.22
N LYS A 58 -13.05 7.16 -17.32
CA LYS A 58 -11.57 7.04 -17.45
C LYS A 58 -10.82 7.88 -16.41
N GLN A 59 -11.24 9.12 -16.16
CA GLN A 59 -10.60 9.98 -15.17
C GLN A 59 -10.81 9.46 -13.74
N ILE A 60 -12.01 8.95 -13.44
CA ILE A 60 -12.32 8.35 -12.14
C ILE A 60 -11.49 7.08 -11.93
N CYS A 61 -11.33 6.24 -12.96
CA CYS A 61 -10.47 5.06 -12.91
C CYS A 61 -9.03 5.41 -12.56
N GLU A 62 -8.45 6.43 -13.20
CA GLU A 62 -7.07 6.86 -12.92
C GLU A 62 -6.91 7.40 -11.49
N GLN A 63 -7.84 8.22 -11.02
CA GLN A 63 -7.78 8.77 -9.67
C GLN A 63 -7.94 7.68 -8.60
N ASN A 64 -8.88 6.75 -8.81
CA ASN A 64 -9.11 5.66 -7.88
C ASN A 64 -7.93 4.69 -7.85
N ALA A 65 -7.41 4.28 -9.02
CA ALA A 65 -6.26 3.40 -9.10
C ALA A 65 -5.03 3.98 -8.39
N LYS A 66 -4.72 5.27 -8.60
CA LYS A 66 -3.62 5.95 -7.89
C LYS A 66 -3.81 5.93 -6.37
N ASN A 67 -5.04 6.19 -5.91
CA ASN A 67 -5.34 6.18 -4.49
C ASN A 67 -5.31 4.78 -3.87
N GLU A 68 -5.79 3.76 -4.58
CA GLU A 68 -5.79 2.37 -4.12
C GLU A 68 -4.37 1.82 -4.00
N CYS A 69 -3.55 1.94 -5.07
CA CYS A 69 -2.18 1.44 -5.07
C CYS A 69 -1.32 2.12 -4.00
N ARG A 70 -1.44 3.44 -3.85
CA ARG A 70 -0.77 4.19 -2.78
C ARG A 70 -1.17 3.73 -1.37
N GLN A 71 -2.46 3.40 -1.15
CA GLN A 71 -2.94 2.93 0.15
C GLN A 71 -2.53 1.50 0.45
N ALA A 72 -2.39 0.67 -0.59
CA ALA A 72 -1.88 -0.70 -0.47
C ALA A 72 -0.37 -0.75 -0.17
N GLY A 73 0.36 0.34 -0.41
CA GLY A 73 1.81 0.41 -0.23
C GLY A 73 2.58 -0.25 -1.39
N GLU A 74 1.91 -0.41 -2.53
CA GLU A 74 2.51 -0.77 -3.82
C GLU A 74 3.27 0.43 -4.36
#